data_AF-A0AA51L0B4-F1
#
_entry.id   AF-A0AA51L0B4-F1
#
_cell.length_a   1.000
_cell.length_b   1.000
_cell.length_c   1.000
_cell.angle_alpha   90.00
_cell.angle_beta   90.00
_cell.angle_gamma   90.00
#
_symmetry.space_group_name_H-M   'P 1'
#
loop_
_entity.id
_entity.type
_entity.pdbx_description
1 polymer ?
#
loop_
_entity_poly.entity_id
_entity_poly.type
_entity_poly.pdbx_seq_one_letter_code
_entity_poly.pdbx_strand_id
1 'polypeptide(L)'
;MMNKGMDKDQIRDYYVKIYGEEILTAPEKSGFSLAAWILPFAAIIGAGAALFFILRKWVKKKGETGPSLEDQNKKDELENEILSSIIDEERKKYF
;
A
#
# COMPACT_ATOMS: atom_id res chain seq x y z
N MET A 1 -1.66 24.99 -46.06
CA MET A 1 -2.01 23.56 -45.90
C MET A 1 -3.51 23.31 -46.05
N MET A 2 -4.39 24.20 -45.58
CA MET A 2 -5.83 24.13 -45.86
C MET A 2 -6.17 24.01 -47.37
N ASN A 3 -5.48 24.77 -48.23
CA ASN A 3 -5.69 24.68 -49.69
C ASN A 3 -5.23 23.35 -50.32
N LYS A 4 -4.50 22.50 -49.58
CA LYS A 4 -4.12 21.14 -49.98
C LYS A 4 -5.13 20.09 -49.49
N GLY A 5 -6.25 20.51 -48.89
CA GLY A 5 -7.27 19.61 -48.33
C GLY A 5 -6.88 18.98 -47.00
N MET A 6 -5.82 19.47 -46.33
CA MET A 6 -5.44 18.95 -45.02
C MET A 6 -6.38 19.47 -43.95
N ASP A 7 -6.86 18.54 -43.12
CA ASP A 7 -7.63 18.86 -41.93
C ASP A 7 -6.73 19.46 -40.83
N LYS A 8 -7.35 20.17 -39.88
CA LYS A 8 -6.67 20.84 -38.76
C LYS A 8 -5.75 19.90 -37.97
N ASP A 9 -6.18 18.67 -37.72
CA ASP A 9 -5.37 17.70 -36.99
C ASP A 9 -4.12 17.27 -37.78
N GLN A 10 -4.26 17.10 -39.11
CA GLN A 10 -3.13 16.77 -39.98
C GLN A 10 -2.10 17.89 -40.05
N ILE A 11 -2.57 19.15 -40.04
CA ILE A 11 -1.68 20.32 -40.02
C ILE A 11 -0.91 20.37 -38.70
N ARG A 12 -1.59 20.14 -37.57
CA ARG A 12 -0.96 20.11 -36.26
C ARG A 12 0.13 19.03 -36.22
N ASP A 13 -0.21 17.80 -36.56
CA ASP A 13 0.72 16.66 -36.48
C ASP A 13 1.94 16.86 -37.42
N TYR A 14 1.74 17.50 -38.58
CA TYR A 14 2.85 17.87 -39.47
C TYR A 14 3.85 18.81 -38.80
N TYR A 15 3.38 19.84 -38.10
CA TYR A 15 4.25 20.80 -37.41
C TYR A 15 4.89 20.21 -36.16
N VAL A 16 4.18 19.37 -35.40
CA VAL A 16 4.73 18.64 -34.25
C VAL A 16 5.88 17.73 -34.69
N LYS A 17 5.74 17.05 -35.83
CA LYS A 17 6.79 16.18 -36.35
C LYS A 17 8.08 16.93 -36.71
N ILE A 18 7.99 18.21 -37.10
CA ILE A 18 9.13 19.01 -37.55
C ILE A 18 9.79 19.76 -36.39
N TYR A 19 8.99 20.33 -35.50
CA TYR A 19 9.47 21.21 -34.43
C TYR A 19 9.46 20.56 -33.04
N GLY A 20 8.94 19.33 -32.92
CA GLY A 20 8.78 18.64 -31.64
C GLY A 20 7.53 19.10 -30.87
N GLU A 21 7.30 18.47 -29.72
CA GLU A 21 6.14 18.77 -28.85
C GLU A 21 6.21 20.16 -28.19
N GLU A 22 7.38 20.82 -28.16
CA GLU A 22 7.58 22.15 -27.54
C GLU A 22 6.76 23.25 -28.22
N ILE A 23 6.36 23.06 -29.49
CA ILE A 23 5.51 24.02 -30.21
C ILE A 23 4.03 23.96 -29.78
N LEU A 24 3.64 22.90 -29.07
CA LEU A 24 2.28 22.75 -28.57
C LEU A 24 2.12 23.50 -27.25
N THR A 25 1.13 24.38 -27.20
CA THR A 25 0.74 25.09 -25.97
C THR A 25 0.09 24.19 -24.91
N ALA A 26 -0.20 22.94 -25.26
CA ALA A 26 -0.70 21.91 -24.36
C ALA A 26 0.09 20.60 -24.60
N PRO A 27 0.50 19.89 -23.52
CA PRO A 27 1.20 18.62 -23.66
C PRO A 27 0.33 17.61 -24.42
N GLU A 28 0.96 16.78 -25.26
CA GLU A 28 0.23 15.72 -25.95
C GLU A 28 -0.36 14.73 -24.94
N LYS A 29 -1.55 14.21 -25.24
CA LYS A 29 -2.20 13.16 -24.44
C LYS A 29 -1.61 11.77 -24.72
N SER A 30 -0.35 11.70 -25.14
CA SER A 30 0.34 10.49 -25.57
C SER A 30 1.79 10.50 -25.08
N GLY A 31 2.41 9.32 -25.06
CA GLY A 31 3.83 9.17 -24.74
C GLY A 31 4.20 9.58 -23.31
N PHE A 32 5.30 10.33 -23.19
CA PHE A 32 5.91 10.72 -21.91
C PHE A 32 5.02 11.68 -21.11
N SER A 33 4.35 12.61 -21.80
CA SER A 33 3.44 13.59 -21.21
C SER A 33 2.30 12.93 -20.43
N LEU A 34 1.73 11.85 -20.96
CA LEU A 34 0.71 11.07 -20.27
C LEU A 34 1.30 10.25 -19.12
N ALA A 35 2.46 9.64 -19.31
CA ALA A 35 3.14 8.88 -18.28
C ALA A 35 3.43 9.76 -17.06
N ALA A 36 3.93 10.99 -17.25
CA ALA A 36 4.19 11.94 -16.17
C ALA A 36 2.98 12.20 -15.27
N TRP A 37 1.76 12.16 -15.82
CA TRP A 37 0.52 12.35 -15.07
C TRP A 37 0.04 11.07 -14.37
N ILE A 38 0.21 9.90 -15.00
CA ILE A 38 -0.23 8.60 -14.45
C ILE A 38 0.75 8.05 -13.41
N LEU A 39 2.05 8.27 -13.62
CA LEU A 39 3.14 7.78 -12.78
C LEU A 39 2.96 8.06 -11.28
N PRO A 40 2.58 9.27 -10.81
CA PRO A 40 2.40 9.52 -9.38
C PRO A 40 1.31 8.64 -8.76
N PHE A 41 0.19 8.45 -9.44
CA PHE A 41 -0.89 7.58 -8.96
C PHE A 41 -0.48 6.11 -8.99
N ALA A 42 0.17 5.68 -10.07
CA ALA A 42 0.70 4.32 -10.20
C ALA A 42 1.73 4.00 -9.11
N ALA A 43 2.61 4.96 -8.77
CA ALA A 43 3.60 4.82 -7.72
C ALA A 43 2.95 4.65 -6.33
N ILE A 44 1.94 5.47 -6.00
CA ILE A 44 1.21 5.37 -4.73
C ILE A 44 0.49 4.03 -4.61
N ILE A 45 -0.23 3.63 -5.67
CA ILE A 45 -0.96 2.35 -5.71
C ILE A 45 0.01 1.17 -5.59
N GLY A 46 1.12 1.21 -6.34
CA GLY A 46 2.16 0.18 -6.30
C GLY A 46 2.79 0.05 -4.92
N ALA A 47 3.18 1.16 -4.30
CA ALA A 47 3.74 1.18 -2.95
C ALA A 47 2.74 0.67 -1.90
N GLY A 48 1.48 1.12 -1.97
CA GLY A 48 0.41 0.67 -1.07
C GLY A 48 0.12 -0.81 -1.20
N ALA A 49 0.05 -1.33 -2.43
CA ALA A 49 -0.13 -2.76 -2.69
C ALA A 49 1.06 -3.57 -2.15
N ALA A 50 2.30 -3.13 -2.42
CA ALA A 50 3.49 -3.81 -1.92
C ALA A 50 3.50 -3.90 -0.38
N LEU A 51 3.24 -2.78 0.30
CA LEU A 51 3.11 -2.75 1.76
C LEU A 51 2.01 -3.70 2.25
N PHE A 52 0.84 -3.67 1.62
CA PHE A 52 -0.27 -4.56 1.97
C PHE A 52 0.13 -6.04 1.86
N PHE A 53 0.78 -6.44 0.77
CA PHE A 53 1.24 -7.81 0.58
C PHE A 53 2.31 -8.22 1.60
N ILE A 54 3.27 -7.35 1.90
CA ILE A 54 4.31 -7.61 2.90
C ILE A 54 3.68 -7.80 4.27
N LEU A 55 2.82 -6.87 4.70
CA LEU A 55 2.12 -6.94 5.98
C LEU A 55 1.22 -8.18 6.06
N ARG A 56 0.47 -8.48 5.00
CA ARG A 56 -0.39 -9.67 4.96
C ARG A 56 0.43 -10.97 5.05
N LYS A 57 1.62 -11.01 4.44
CA LYS A 57 2.54 -12.15 4.56
C LYS A 57 3.07 -12.28 5.99
N TRP A 58 3.44 -11.18 6.62
CA TRP A 58 3.92 -11.18 8.02
C TRP A 58 2.84 -11.58 9.01
N VAL A 59 1.61 -11.10 8.84
CA VAL A 59 0.48 -11.49 9.70
C VAL A 59 0.15 -12.97 9.52
N LYS A 60 0.12 -13.48 8.28
CA LYS A 60 -0.08 -14.91 8.03
C LYS A 60 1.00 -15.78 8.67
N LYS A 61 2.26 -15.38 8.54
CA LYS A 61 3.39 -16.10 9.17
C LYS A 61 3.34 -16.01 10.70
N LYS A 62 2.93 -14.87 11.27
CA LYS A 62 2.74 -14.71 12.71
C LYS A 62 1.54 -15.51 13.24
N GLY A 63 0.58 -15.89 12.40
CA GLY A 63 -0.48 -16.83 12.77
C GLY A 63 0.03 -18.21 13.18
N GLU A 64 1.22 -18.61 12.72
CA GLU A 64 1.90 -19.85 13.13
C GLU A 64 2.75 -19.68 14.40
N THR A 65 2.99 -18.43 14.83
CA THR A 65 3.72 -18.06 16.06
C THR A 65 2.86 -17.14 16.94
N GLY A 66 1.54 -17.25 16.83
CA GLY A 66 0.62 -16.74 17.85
C GLY A 66 0.79 -17.60 19.09
N PRO A 67 0.51 -17.08 20.30
CA PRO A 67 0.45 -17.95 21.46
C PRO A 67 -0.48 -19.12 21.12
N SER A 68 0.06 -20.34 21.18
CA SER A 68 -0.74 -21.55 20.96
C SER A 68 -1.92 -21.51 21.93
N LEU A 69 -3.03 -22.15 21.59
CA LEU A 69 -4.13 -22.35 22.56
C LEU A 69 -3.59 -22.96 23.87
N GLU A 70 -2.52 -23.73 23.77
CA GLU A 70 -1.76 -24.32 24.88
C GLU A 70 -0.92 -23.29 25.66
N ASP A 71 -0.37 -22.27 25.01
CA ASP A 71 0.36 -21.18 25.67
C ASP A 71 -0.59 -20.23 26.41
N GLN A 72 -1.79 -20.01 25.87
CA GLN A 72 -2.82 -19.21 26.53
C GLN A 72 -3.36 -19.95 27.75
N ASN A 73 -3.69 -21.23 27.62
CA ASN A 73 -4.17 -22.04 28.74
C ASN A 73 -3.13 -22.15 29.87
N LYS A 74 -1.85 -22.32 29.54
CA LYS A 74 -0.77 -22.27 30.55
C LYS A 74 -0.65 -20.92 31.25
N LYS A 75 -0.81 -19.80 30.53
CA LYS A 75 -0.79 -18.47 31.15
C LYS A 75 -1.98 -18.29 32.08
N ASP A 76 -3.16 -18.69 31.65
CA ASP A 76 -4.38 -18.62 32.45
C ASP A 76 -4.24 -19.47 33.73
N GLU A 77 -3.67 -20.68 33.62
CA GLU A 77 -3.42 -21.56 34.77
C GLU A 77 -2.41 -20.96 35.76
N LEU A 78 -1.29 -20.40 35.26
CA LEU A 78 -0.29 -19.72 36.08
C LEU A 78 -0.85 -18.46 36.77
N GLU A 79 -1.67 -17.68 36.07
CA GLU A 79 -2.34 -16.51 36.65
C GLU A 79 -3.29 -16.92 37.78
N ASN A 80 -4.05 -18.01 37.61
CA ASN A 80 -4.92 -18.55 38.65
C ASN A 80 -4.12 -19.07 39.85
N GLU A 81 -2.99 -19.75 39.62
CA GLU A 81 -2.11 -20.22 40.69
C GLU A 81 -1.55 -19.04 41.51
N ILE A 82 -1.06 -18.00 40.83
CA ILE A 82 -0.57 -16.77 41.48
C ILE A 82 -1.69 -16.11 42.30
N LEU A 83 -2.87 -15.92 41.73
CA LEU A 83 -4.01 -15.33 42.44
C LEU A 83 -4.39 -16.16 43.68
N SER A 84 -4.38 -17.49 43.56
CA SER A 84 -4.68 -18.37 44.69
C SER A 84 -3.65 -18.25 45.81
N SER A 85 -2.35 -18.18 45.48
CA SER A 85 -1.28 -18.03 46.47
C SER A 85 -1.38 -16.71 47.24
N ILE A 86 -1.71 -15.61 46.56
CA ILE A 86 -1.89 -14.28 47.18
C ILE A 86 -3.08 -14.30 48.13
N ILE A 87 -4.20 -14.91 47.73
CA ILE A 87 -5.41 -14.99 48.55
C ILE A 87 -5.15 -15.80 49.82
N ASP A 88 -4.48 -16.95 49.71
CA ASP A 88 -4.18 -17.79 50.87
C ASP A 88 -3.13 -17.17 51.81
N GLU A 89 -2.15 -16.45 51.26
CA GLU A 89 -1.17 -15.69 52.04
C GLU A 89 -1.84 -14.57 52.84
N GLU A 90 -2.71 -13.79 52.20
CA GLU A 90 -3.48 -12.75 52.89
C GLU A 90 -4.43 -13.34 53.93
N ARG A 91 -5.07 -14.48 53.66
CA ARG A 91 -5.92 -15.14 54.65
C ARG A 91 -5.16 -15.58 55.91
N LYS A 92 -3.97 -16.17 55.74
CA LYS A 92 -3.09 -16.59 56.84
C LYS A 92 -2.53 -15.44 57.66
N LYS A 93 -2.48 -14.24 57.10
CA LYS A 93 -1.94 -13.05 57.76
C LYS A 93 -2.92 -12.43 58.76
N TYR A 94 -4.22 -12.59 58.54
CA TYR A 94 -5.28 -11.95 59.32
C TYR A 94 -6.16 -12.90 60.13
N PHE A 95 -5.98 -14.21 59.99
CA PHE A 95 -6.58 -15.26 60.82
C PHE A 95 -5.48 -16.09 61.47
#